data_AF-A0A8B2Z6V8-F1
#
_entry.id   AF-A0A8B2Z6V8-F1
#
_cell.length_a   1.000
_cell.length_b   1.000
_cell.length_c   1.000
_cell.angle_alpha   90.00
_cell.angle_beta   90.00
_cell.angle_gamma   90.00
#
_symmetry.space_group_name_H-M   'P 1'
#
loop_
_entity.id
_entity.type
_entity.pdbx_description
1 polymer ?
#
loop_
_entity_poly.entity_id
_entity_poly.type
_entity_poly.pdbx_seq_one_letter_code
_entity_poly.pdbx_strand_id
1 'polypeptide(L)'
;MKKELKLFGILLVSGLILGACSNQKKGEKTSNESEKTSSVSSVRTKKSQEKSQSSSSVKKDASTSSAGSVSDASSSSGSNLEARETSTSSPTLDLNNKRLLELNASIRNNLGNILLPSANGLDSAPGYLNMRYTGDANNFSVDYIVSYSPYGLNDGATSGHVPYATFVKKTYDSESAAANDVPYQPSDSSSGLPTVDLGHGISGVMDSGAGQRYLQWNEGRWSFVVHASAVVGEDPVPTAQHVVDLLERYYLPAPSTKGGGQLEATASENVLTWNKGNVLYTLKGKNIDTLVKMAASVK
;
A
#
# COMPACT_ATOMS: atom_id res chain seq x y z
N MET A 1 43.03 -20.77 19.42
CA MET A 1 44.42 -20.48 18.99
C MET A 1 44.59 -18.96 18.88
N LYS A 2 45.82 -18.43 18.69
CA LYS A 2 46.10 -16.97 18.68
C LYS A 2 46.25 -16.40 17.26
N LYS A 3 46.27 -15.06 17.17
CA LYS A 3 46.67 -14.20 16.01
C LYS A 3 45.63 -14.05 14.89
N GLU A 4 45.53 -12.91 14.21
CA GLU A 4 46.05 -11.55 14.51
C GLU A 4 45.19 -10.47 13.85
N LEU A 5 45.30 -9.22 14.31
CA LEU A 5 44.66 -8.05 13.71
C LEU A 5 45.49 -7.50 12.53
N LYS A 6 44.84 -7.03 11.45
CA LYS A 6 45.40 -5.97 10.59
C LYS A 6 44.37 -4.93 10.17
N LEU A 7 44.69 -3.69 10.51
CA LEU A 7 44.04 -2.45 10.08
C LEU A 7 44.75 -1.92 8.83
N PHE A 8 44.01 -1.36 7.88
CA PHE A 8 44.56 -0.47 6.85
C PHE A 8 43.58 0.67 6.58
N GLY A 9 43.98 1.89 6.93
CA GLY A 9 43.38 3.11 6.42
C GLY A 9 44.34 3.78 5.46
N ILE A 10 43.82 4.42 4.40
CA ILE A 10 44.58 5.35 3.57
C ILE A 10 43.85 6.69 3.60
N LEU A 11 44.53 7.69 4.14
CA LEU A 11 44.12 9.08 4.11
C LEU A 11 44.73 9.72 2.84
N LEU A 12 43.95 10.46 2.07
CA LEU A 12 44.50 11.29 0.99
C LEU A 12 43.76 12.64 0.96
N VAL A 13 44.55 13.71 1.06
CA VAL A 13 44.07 15.10 1.19
C VAL A 13 44.63 15.90 0.03
N SER A 14 43.74 16.49 -0.79
CA SER A 14 43.90 17.77 -1.50
C SER A 14 42.62 18.02 -2.33
N GLY A 15 42.10 19.24 -2.50
CA GLY A 15 42.64 20.53 -2.05
C GLY A 15 42.97 21.44 -3.23
N LEU A 16 41.96 21.86 -3.99
CA LEU A 16 42.09 22.88 -5.03
C LEU A 16 40.96 23.93 -4.88
N ILE A 17 41.35 25.19 -4.96
CA ILE A 17 40.51 26.39 -4.84
C ILE A 17 40.72 27.22 -6.13
N LEU A 18 39.80 28.17 -6.38
CA LEU A 18 39.86 29.32 -7.32
C LEU A 18 38.98 29.14 -8.57
N GLY A 19 38.35 30.24 -9.00
CA GLY A 19 37.54 30.27 -10.23
C GLY A 19 36.29 31.15 -10.24
N ALA A 20 36.22 32.25 -9.47
CA ALA A 20 35.13 33.22 -9.65
C ALA A 20 35.37 34.10 -10.88
N CYS A 21 34.40 34.17 -11.80
CA CYS A 21 34.39 35.14 -12.90
C CYS A 21 32.95 35.53 -13.26
N SER A 22 32.77 36.66 -13.97
CA SER A 22 31.53 37.45 -13.92
C SER A 22 30.79 37.61 -15.26
N ASN A 23 29.54 38.11 -15.15
CA ASN A 23 28.64 38.60 -16.21
C ASN A 23 29.30 39.06 -17.52
N GLN A 24 28.67 38.72 -18.66
CA GLN A 24 28.10 39.75 -19.54
C GLN A 24 27.03 39.22 -20.52
N LYS A 25 26.14 40.12 -20.99
CA LYS A 25 25.15 39.89 -22.05
C LYS A 25 25.71 40.35 -23.42
N LYS A 26 25.13 39.85 -24.54
CA LYS A 26 24.43 40.63 -25.61
C LYS A 26 24.55 40.04 -27.04
N GLY A 27 23.46 40.04 -27.81
CA GLY A 27 23.38 39.72 -29.26
C GLY A 27 23.23 38.21 -29.55
N GLU A 28 22.25 37.64 -30.29
CA GLU A 28 21.26 38.05 -31.31
C GLU A 28 21.68 37.86 -32.79
N LYS A 29 20.77 37.24 -33.59
CA LYS A 29 20.73 37.04 -35.07
C LYS A 29 21.56 35.87 -35.65
N THR A 30 21.17 35.16 -36.72
CA THR A 30 19.89 34.98 -37.49
C THR A 30 20.07 33.80 -38.49
N SER A 31 18.96 33.26 -39.07
CA SER A 31 18.88 32.38 -40.29
C SER A 31 19.47 30.94 -40.17
N ASN A 32 19.01 29.88 -40.87
CA ASN A 32 17.88 29.59 -41.79
C ASN A 32 17.57 28.05 -41.71
N GLU A 33 16.42 27.43 -42.05
CA GLU A 33 15.55 27.40 -43.26
C GLU A 33 16.25 26.77 -44.49
N SER A 34 15.78 25.72 -45.20
CA SER A 34 14.57 24.84 -45.13
C SER A 34 14.90 23.47 -45.81
N GLU A 35 14.06 22.49 -46.18
CA GLU A 35 12.58 22.24 -46.23
C GLU A 35 12.36 20.71 -45.95
N LYS A 36 11.32 20.24 -45.22
CA LYS A 36 10.02 19.68 -45.72
C LYS A 36 10.09 18.42 -46.61
N THR A 37 9.22 17.45 -46.36
CA THR A 37 8.65 16.56 -47.41
C THR A 37 7.35 15.92 -46.91
N SER A 38 6.49 15.49 -47.84
CA SER A 38 5.14 14.99 -47.55
C SER A 38 4.72 13.93 -48.55
N SER A 39 4.01 12.88 -48.11
CA SER A 39 3.28 11.98 -49.00
C SER A 39 1.95 11.56 -48.38
N VAL A 40 0.96 11.36 -49.23
CA VAL A 40 -0.42 10.98 -48.88
C VAL A 40 -0.78 9.66 -49.57
N SER A 41 -1.71 8.91 -49.01
CA SER A 41 -2.71 8.17 -49.79
C SER A 41 -3.82 7.61 -48.89
N SER A 42 -4.97 7.34 -49.48
CA SER A 42 -6.22 7.02 -48.79
C SER A 42 -7.02 5.96 -49.55
N VAL A 43 -7.78 5.13 -48.82
CA VAL A 43 -8.75 4.19 -49.43
C VAL A 43 -10.06 4.19 -48.63
N ARG A 44 -11.18 4.15 -49.35
CA ARG A 44 -12.56 4.02 -48.83
C ARG A 44 -13.23 2.78 -49.43
N THR A 45 -13.92 1.99 -48.60
CA THR A 45 -15.17 1.23 -48.92
C THR A 45 -15.81 0.81 -47.57
N LYS A 46 -17.10 1.02 -47.28
CA LYS A 46 -18.32 0.31 -47.75
C LYS A 46 -18.26 -1.22 -47.54
N LYS A 47 -19.33 -1.94 -47.18
CA LYS A 47 -20.66 -1.66 -46.57
C LYS A 47 -21.30 -3.03 -46.24
N SER A 48 -22.19 -3.10 -45.23
CA SER A 48 -23.37 -4.01 -45.05
C SER A 48 -23.35 -4.73 -43.69
N GLN A 49 -24.40 -4.84 -42.86
CA GLN A 49 -25.87 -4.60 -42.95
C GLN A 49 -26.77 -5.81 -43.27
N GLU A 50 -27.00 -6.66 -42.26
CA GLU A 50 -28.17 -7.55 -41.99
C GLU A 50 -28.01 -7.98 -40.50
N LYS A 51 -28.99 -8.09 -39.60
CA LYS A 51 -30.47 -8.13 -39.54
C LYS A 51 -31.19 -9.47 -39.81
N SER A 52 -31.27 -10.29 -38.76
CA SER A 52 -32.42 -11.15 -38.34
C SER A 52 -32.11 -11.62 -36.90
N GLN A 53 -32.94 -11.59 -35.85
CA GLN A 53 -34.37 -11.33 -35.60
C GLN A 53 -35.37 -12.45 -35.98
N SER A 54 -35.58 -13.36 -35.01
CA SER A 54 -36.76 -14.22 -34.73
C SER A 54 -36.68 -14.58 -33.22
N SER A 55 -37.62 -14.19 -32.35
CA SER A 55 -38.87 -14.91 -31.96
C SER A 55 -38.63 -16.31 -31.33
N SER A 56 -39.27 -16.77 -30.25
CA SER A 56 -40.33 -16.23 -29.35
C SER A 56 -40.69 -17.29 -28.28
N SER A 57 -41.28 -17.06 -27.09
CA SER A 57 -41.49 -15.88 -26.21
C SER A 57 -42.32 -16.30 -24.97
N VAL A 58 -42.48 -15.45 -23.93
CA VAL A 58 -43.56 -15.49 -22.88
C VAL A 58 -43.40 -16.65 -21.84
N LYS A 59 -43.16 -16.40 -20.53
CA LYS A 59 -44.09 -16.03 -19.41
C LYS A 59 -45.27 -17.04 -19.28
N LYS A 60 -45.86 -17.42 -18.15
CA LYS A 60 -46.00 -17.00 -16.72
C LYS A 60 -46.36 -18.32 -15.94
N ASP A 61 -46.61 -18.49 -14.64
CA ASP A 61 -46.74 -17.72 -13.38
C ASP A 61 -46.21 -18.67 -12.24
N ALA A 62 -45.85 -18.31 -11.00
CA ALA A 62 -46.44 -17.51 -9.90
C ALA A 62 -47.68 -18.13 -9.19
N SER A 63 -47.50 -18.70 -7.98
CA SER A 63 -48.23 -18.34 -6.72
C SER A 63 -48.28 -19.44 -5.62
N THR A 64 -47.56 -19.19 -4.51
CA THR A 64 -47.97 -19.34 -3.07
C THR A 64 -48.50 -20.64 -2.43
N SER A 65 -48.18 -20.77 -1.12
CA SER A 65 -48.89 -21.47 -0.01
C SER A 65 -48.76 -23.00 0.11
N SER A 66 -48.72 -23.64 1.30
CA SER A 66 -48.49 -23.15 2.69
C SER A 66 -48.36 -24.32 3.70
N ALA A 67 -47.76 -24.05 4.88
CA ALA A 67 -47.75 -24.87 6.12
C ALA A 67 -46.97 -26.22 6.09
N GLY A 68 -46.50 -26.77 7.22
CA GLY A 68 -46.49 -26.28 8.61
C GLY A 68 -45.93 -27.31 9.61
N SER A 69 -45.84 -26.92 10.89
CA SER A 69 -45.36 -27.70 12.07
C SER A 69 -43.82 -27.97 12.10
N VAL A 70 -43.05 -27.82 13.20
CA VAL A 70 -43.16 -28.16 14.65
C VAL A 70 -43.23 -29.68 14.91
N SER A 71 -42.52 -30.28 15.87
CA SER A 71 -41.37 -29.85 16.71
C SER A 71 -40.61 -31.11 17.17
N ASP A 72 -39.44 -30.96 17.82
CA ASP A 72 -39.25 -31.41 19.22
C ASP A 72 -37.78 -31.33 19.67
N ALA A 73 -37.58 -31.22 20.98
CA ALA A 73 -36.29 -31.26 21.64
C ALA A 73 -36.22 -32.46 22.58
N SER A 74 -35.03 -33.04 22.75
CA SER A 74 -34.72 -33.87 23.92
C SER A 74 -33.23 -33.84 24.22
N SER A 75 -32.92 -33.74 25.50
CA SER A 75 -31.57 -33.61 26.04
C SER A 75 -30.92 -34.97 26.31
N SER A 76 -29.61 -35.06 26.13
CA SER A 76 -28.78 -35.98 26.91
C SER A 76 -27.55 -35.24 27.41
N SER A 77 -27.26 -35.36 28.71
CA SER A 77 -26.07 -34.77 29.33
C SER A 77 -24.88 -35.72 29.13
N GLY A 78 -23.82 -35.24 28.49
CA GLY A 78 -22.55 -35.95 28.38
C GLY A 78 -21.42 -35.06 28.90
N SER A 79 -20.78 -35.47 29.99
CA SER A 79 -19.60 -34.79 30.52
C SER A 79 -18.44 -34.91 29.54
N ASN A 80 -17.90 -33.79 29.05
CA ASN A 80 -16.65 -33.78 28.31
C ASN A 80 -15.61 -32.94 29.06
N LEU A 81 -14.41 -33.50 29.19
CA LEU A 81 -13.25 -32.85 29.81
C LEU A 81 -12.72 -31.74 28.89
N GLU A 82 -11.96 -30.80 29.46
CA GLU A 82 -11.25 -29.75 28.74
C GLU A 82 -10.09 -30.33 27.90
N ALA A 83 -10.43 -30.98 26.78
CA ALA A 83 -9.49 -31.28 25.73
C ALA A 83 -9.05 -29.95 25.08
N ARG A 84 -7.80 -29.54 25.36
CA ARG A 84 -7.14 -28.43 24.64
C ARG A 84 -6.78 -28.87 23.23
N GLU A 85 -7.81 -29.00 22.41
CA GLU A 85 -7.78 -29.33 20.99
C GLU A 85 -6.82 -28.39 20.24
N THR A 86 -5.59 -28.86 20.04
CA THR A 86 -4.63 -28.23 19.12
C THR A 86 -4.79 -28.88 17.75
N SER A 87 -6.03 -28.91 17.26
CA SER A 87 -6.36 -29.45 15.94
C SER A 87 -5.84 -28.48 14.88
N THR A 88 -4.76 -28.85 14.20
CA THR A 88 -4.09 -28.09 13.13
C THR A 88 -4.95 -28.04 11.86
N SER A 89 -6.10 -27.36 11.98
CA SER A 89 -7.04 -27.11 10.90
C SER A 89 -6.43 -26.16 9.86
N SER A 90 -6.61 -26.49 8.58
CA SER A 90 -6.04 -25.75 7.45
C SER A 90 -6.27 -24.24 7.55
N PRO A 91 -5.31 -23.41 7.10
CA PRO A 91 -5.41 -21.95 7.24
C PRO A 91 -6.65 -21.40 6.53
N THR A 92 -7.45 -20.62 7.25
CA THR A 92 -8.59 -19.86 6.72
C THR A 92 -8.47 -18.39 7.09
N LEU A 93 -9.20 -17.52 6.39
CA LEU A 93 -9.17 -16.09 6.69
C LEU A 93 -9.69 -15.81 8.11
N ASP A 94 -10.74 -16.51 8.55
CA ASP A 94 -11.28 -16.43 9.91
C ASP A 94 -10.29 -16.91 10.97
N LEU A 95 -9.54 -17.99 10.70
CA LEU A 95 -8.49 -18.47 11.61
C LEU A 95 -7.36 -17.43 11.72
N ASN A 96 -6.96 -16.82 10.60
CA ASN A 96 -5.95 -15.76 10.59
C ASN A 96 -6.44 -14.47 11.25
N ASN A 97 -7.74 -14.15 11.19
CA ASN A 97 -8.35 -13.02 11.92
C ASN A 97 -8.40 -13.28 13.43
N LYS A 98 -8.72 -14.51 13.87
CA LYS A 98 -8.64 -14.91 15.30
C LYS A 98 -7.20 -14.84 15.82
N ARG A 99 -6.24 -15.41 15.08
CA ARG A 99 -4.81 -15.33 15.41
C ARG A 99 -4.30 -13.89 15.46
N LEU A 100 -4.76 -13.01 14.56
CA LEU A 100 -4.43 -11.58 14.64
C LEU A 100 -4.92 -10.95 15.96
N LEU A 101 -6.15 -11.27 16.40
CA LEU A 101 -6.69 -10.79 17.67
C LEU A 101 -5.84 -11.26 18.86
N GLU A 102 -5.52 -12.55 18.92
CA GLU A 102 -4.73 -13.20 19.97
C GLU A 102 -3.29 -12.66 20.05
N LEU A 103 -2.63 -12.52 18.89
CA LEU A 103 -1.27 -11.98 18.79
C LEU A 103 -1.24 -10.48 19.11
N ASN A 104 -2.20 -9.69 18.62
CA ASN A 104 -2.33 -8.27 18.98
C ASN A 104 -2.61 -8.08 20.48
N ALA A 105 -3.43 -8.93 21.10
CA ALA A 105 -3.67 -8.90 22.55
C ALA A 105 -2.37 -9.22 23.31
N SER A 106 -1.61 -10.21 22.85
CA SER A 106 -0.31 -10.58 23.43
C SER A 106 0.72 -9.43 23.33
N ILE A 107 0.76 -8.67 22.23
CA ILE A 107 1.62 -7.47 22.13
C ILE A 107 1.11 -6.38 23.08
N ARG A 108 -0.21 -6.10 23.15
CA ARG A 108 -0.76 -5.08 24.06
C ARG A 108 -0.58 -5.44 25.56
N ASN A 109 -0.52 -6.71 25.92
CA ASN A 109 -0.16 -7.13 27.27
C ASN A 109 1.29 -6.73 27.65
N ASN A 110 2.19 -6.70 26.66
CA ASN A 110 3.60 -6.36 26.87
C ASN A 110 3.89 -4.86 26.69
N LEU A 111 3.17 -4.17 25.79
CA LEU A 111 3.40 -2.77 25.40
C LEU A 111 2.31 -1.79 25.87
N GLY A 112 1.27 -2.28 26.56
CA GLY A 112 0.15 -1.47 27.03
C GLY A 112 -0.79 -1.01 25.91
N ASN A 113 -1.39 0.18 26.11
CA ASN A 113 -2.39 0.74 25.21
C ASN A 113 -1.77 1.32 23.93
N ILE A 114 -1.48 0.45 22.96
CA ILE A 114 -0.98 0.82 21.63
C ILE A 114 -2.00 0.54 20.53
N LEU A 115 -1.96 1.33 19.46
CA LEU A 115 -2.74 1.08 18.24
C LEU A 115 -2.04 0.01 17.39
N LEU A 116 -2.80 -0.91 16.79
CA LEU A 116 -2.31 -1.96 15.89
C LEU A 116 -3.36 -2.23 14.78
N PRO A 117 -2.93 -2.63 13.56
CA PRO A 117 -3.83 -3.19 12.54
C PRO A 117 -4.73 -4.29 13.11
N SER A 118 -6.05 -4.15 12.93
CA SER A 118 -7.06 -5.11 13.40
C SER A 118 -7.66 -6.01 12.32
N ALA A 119 -7.24 -5.81 11.06
CA ALA A 119 -7.40 -6.75 9.95
C ALA A 119 -6.01 -7.15 9.43
N ASN A 120 -5.88 -8.37 8.88
CA ASN A 120 -4.62 -8.85 8.29
C ASN A 120 -4.40 -8.37 6.84
N GLY A 121 -5.43 -7.78 6.21
CA GLY A 121 -5.40 -7.24 4.85
C GLY A 121 -5.37 -8.27 3.71
N LEU A 122 -5.28 -9.56 4.00
CA LEU A 122 -5.21 -10.61 2.98
C LEU A 122 -6.60 -11.05 2.52
N ASP A 123 -6.82 -11.10 1.21
CA ASP A 123 -8.06 -11.61 0.61
C ASP A 123 -8.13 -13.15 0.53
N SER A 124 -7.10 -13.83 1.02
CA SER A 124 -7.00 -15.30 1.07
C SER A 124 -6.11 -15.75 2.23
N ALA A 125 -6.05 -17.06 2.49
CA ALA A 125 -5.20 -17.65 3.53
C ALA A 125 -4.11 -18.56 2.92
N PRO A 126 -3.05 -18.00 2.30
CA PRO A 126 -1.95 -18.79 1.71
C PRO A 126 -1.07 -19.51 2.76
N GLY A 127 -1.39 -19.37 4.04
CA GLY A 127 -0.75 -20.00 5.19
C GLY A 127 -1.33 -19.42 6.48
N TYR A 128 -0.80 -19.83 7.62
CA TYR A 128 -1.15 -19.26 8.92
C TYR A 128 -0.48 -17.91 9.11
N LEU A 129 -1.23 -16.95 9.66
CA LEU A 129 -0.68 -15.70 10.16
C LEU A 129 0.22 -15.97 11.36
N ASN A 130 1.41 -15.39 11.34
CA ASN A 130 2.38 -15.36 12.41
C ASN A 130 2.88 -13.92 12.56
N MET A 131 3.34 -13.55 13.75
CA MET A 131 3.80 -12.20 14.04
C MET A 131 5.06 -12.24 14.90
N ARG A 132 5.97 -11.29 14.64
CA ARG A 132 7.10 -10.98 15.52
C ARG A 132 7.16 -9.47 15.72
N TYR A 133 7.57 -9.02 16.89
CA TYR A 133 7.72 -7.60 17.20
C TYR A 133 8.98 -7.32 18.03
N THR A 134 9.48 -6.10 17.89
CA THR A 134 10.62 -5.56 18.66
C THR A 134 10.33 -4.14 19.13
N GLY A 135 11.04 -3.70 20.17
CA GLY A 135 10.90 -2.36 20.75
C GLY A 135 9.95 -2.29 21.95
N ASP A 136 9.45 -1.09 22.22
CA ASP A 136 8.69 -0.71 23.41
C ASP A 136 7.41 0.09 23.07
N ALA A 137 6.66 0.54 24.08
CA ALA A 137 5.42 1.30 23.91
C ALA A 137 5.58 2.63 23.15
N ASN A 138 6.78 3.22 23.17
CA ASN A 138 7.12 4.45 22.45
C ASN A 138 7.55 4.13 21.01
N ASN A 139 8.44 3.16 20.82
CA ASN A 139 9.02 2.83 19.52
C ASN A 139 9.00 1.32 19.29
N PHE A 140 8.20 0.83 18.33
CA PHE A 140 8.11 -0.60 18.00
C PHE A 140 8.04 -0.86 16.50
N SER A 141 8.39 -2.09 16.11
CA SER A 141 8.10 -2.66 14.80
C SER A 141 7.38 -4.00 14.97
N VAL A 142 6.35 -4.25 14.17
CA VAL A 142 5.58 -5.50 14.11
C VAL A 142 5.61 -6.04 12.69
N ASP A 143 6.21 -7.20 12.50
CA ASP A 143 6.28 -7.91 11.23
C ASP A 143 5.16 -8.95 11.14
N TYR A 144 4.38 -8.87 10.05
CA TYR A 144 3.28 -9.78 9.76
C TYR A 144 3.73 -10.80 8.70
N ILE A 145 3.64 -12.07 9.06
CA ILE A 145 4.29 -13.19 8.35
C ILE A 145 3.25 -14.25 8.03
N VAL A 146 3.35 -14.86 6.84
CA VAL A 146 2.62 -16.08 6.50
C VAL A 146 3.59 -17.27 6.50
N SER A 147 3.17 -18.42 7.03
CA SER A 147 3.91 -19.68 6.90
C SER A 147 2.99 -20.91 6.93
N TYR A 148 3.55 -22.10 6.69
CA TYR A 148 2.83 -23.37 6.78
C TYR A 148 2.55 -23.86 8.21
N SER A 149 2.95 -23.12 9.25
CA SER A 149 2.76 -23.49 10.66
C SER A 149 2.25 -22.34 11.53
N PRO A 150 1.33 -22.59 12.50
CA PRO A 150 0.75 -21.56 13.37
C PRO A 150 1.63 -21.26 14.60
N TYR A 151 2.84 -20.75 14.37
CA TYR A 151 3.83 -20.38 15.40
C TYR A 151 3.33 -19.35 16.43
N GLY A 152 4.05 -19.22 17.54
CA GLY A 152 3.78 -18.22 18.58
C GLY A 152 4.22 -16.79 18.19
N LEU A 153 3.84 -15.81 19.01
CA LEU A 153 4.40 -14.46 18.94
C LEU A 153 5.91 -14.53 19.23
N ASN A 154 6.73 -13.90 18.39
CA ASN A 154 8.20 -13.89 18.49
C ASN A 154 8.86 -15.29 18.45
N ASP A 155 8.19 -16.29 17.89
CA ASP A 155 8.75 -17.64 17.74
C ASP A 155 10.02 -17.61 16.85
N GLY A 156 11.10 -18.22 17.33
CA GLY A 156 12.40 -18.24 16.65
C GLY A 156 12.35 -18.84 15.25
N ALA A 157 11.42 -19.75 14.95
CA ALA A 157 11.21 -20.29 13.61
C ALA A 157 10.83 -19.21 12.58
N THR A 158 10.21 -18.11 13.01
CA THR A 158 9.83 -16.99 12.13
C THR A 158 11.00 -16.10 11.72
N SER A 159 12.20 -16.25 12.32
CA SER A 159 13.33 -15.33 12.14
C SER A 159 13.83 -15.22 10.69
N GLY A 160 13.78 -16.32 9.93
CA GLY A 160 14.17 -16.35 8.52
C GLY A 160 13.06 -15.96 7.53
N HIS A 161 11.85 -15.70 8.00
CA HIS A 161 10.70 -15.41 7.13
C HIS A 161 10.66 -13.93 6.72
N VAL A 162 10.38 -13.69 5.44
CA VAL A 162 10.08 -12.35 4.91
C VAL A 162 8.64 -11.98 5.30
N PRO A 163 8.39 -10.82 5.93
CA PRO A 163 7.04 -10.36 6.21
C PRO A 163 6.34 -9.93 4.92
N TYR A 164 5.01 -10.08 4.87
CA TYR A 164 4.20 -9.50 3.78
C TYR A 164 3.88 -8.02 4.04
N ALA A 165 3.81 -7.64 5.32
CA ALA A 165 3.69 -6.27 5.78
C ALA A 165 4.44 -6.06 7.11
N THR A 166 4.92 -4.83 7.34
CA THR A 166 5.58 -4.41 8.59
C THR A 166 4.97 -3.09 9.05
N PHE A 167 4.51 -3.05 10.31
CA PHE A 167 3.92 -1.87 10.95
C PHE A 167 4.87 -1.30 12.01
N VAL A 168 5.19 -0.02 11.90
CA VAL A 168 6.17 0.68 12.74
C VAL A 168 5.50 1.85 13.45
N LYS A 169 5.83 2.02 14.73
CA LYS A 169 5.54 3.21 15.53
C LYS A 169 6.85 3.86 15.95
N LYS A 170 6.99 5.18 15.74
CA LYS A 170 8.10 6.00 16.26
C LYS A 170 7.52 7.22 16.98
N THR A 171 8.02 7.53 18.18
CA THR A 171 7.60 8.71 18.96
C THR A 171 8.70 9.78 18.90
N TYR A 172 8.28 11.04 18.74
CA TYR A 172 9.16 12.20 18.61
C TYR A 172 8.93 13.18 19.76
N ASP A 173 9.84 14.14 19.93
CA ASP A 173 9.71 15.19 20.95
C ASP A 173 8.56 16.17 20.68
N SER A 174 8.05 16.23 19.44
CA SER A 174 6.93 17.10 19.06
C SER A 174 6.12 16.58 17.88
N GLU A 175 4.89 17.08 17.75
CA GLU A 175 4.04 16.85 16.57
C GLU A 175 4.69 17.38 15.29
N SER A 176 5.33 18.56 15.31
CA SER A 176 6.00 19.08 14.12
C SER A 176 7.15 18.20 13.66
N ALA A 177 7.89 17.57 14.58
CA ALA A 177 8.96 16.63 14.21
C ALA A 177 8.37 15.36 13.57
N ALA A 178 7.32 14.76 14.15
CA ALA A 178 6.63 13.62 13.54
C ALA A 178 6.02 13.96 12.16
N ALA A 179 5.47 15.16 12.00
CA ALA A 179 4.88 15.66 10.76
C ALA A 179 5.91 15.96 9.65
N ASN A 180 7.16 16.22 10.01
CA ASN A 180 8.23 16.48 9.04
C ASN A 180 8.83 15.19 8.46
N ASP A 181 8.82 14.09 9.22
CA ASP A 181 9.20 12.75 8.74
C ASP A 181 8.07 12.06 7.92
N VAL A 182 6.95 12.74 7.63
CA VAL A 182 5.92 12.29 6.67
C VAL A 182 6.30 12.73 5.26
N PRO A 183 6.34 11.83 4.25
CA PRO A 183 6.62 12.17 2.85
C PRO A 183 5.38 12.82 2.19
N TYR A 184 5.02 14.03 2.64
CA TYR A 184 3.86 14.79 2.16
C TYR A 184 4.26 15.78 1.07
N GLN A 185 3.62 15.71 -0.10
CA GLN A 185 3.78 16.68 -1.17
C GLN A 185 2.59 17.66 -1.21
N PRO A 186 2.82 18.99 -1.17
CA PRO A 186 1.76 20.01 -1.28
C PRO A 186 1.14 20.10 -2.67
N SER A 187 -0.18 20.31 -2.75
CA SER A 187 -0.94 20.37 -4.01
C SER A 187 -0.65 21.61 -4.88
N ASP A 188 0.03 22.63 -4.34
CA ASP A 188 0.50 23.81 -5.06
C ASP A 188 1.90 23.62 -5.68
N SER A 189 2.66 22.60 -5.24
CA SER A 189 4.01 22.33 -5.74
C SER A 189 4.07 21.85 -7.20
N SER A 190 2.92 21.52 -7.79
CA SER A 190 2.75 20.90 -9.11
C SER A 190 2.09 21.82 -10.16
N SER A 191 1.97 23.12 -9.87
CA SER A 191 1.33 24.10 -10.75
C SER A 191 1.92 24.11 -12.17
N GLY A 192 1.08 23.79 -13.17
CA GLY A 192 1.44 23.77 -14.59
C GLY A 192 1.79 22.39 -15.15
N LEU A 193 1.80 21.33 -14.33
CA LEU A 193 1.94 19.95 -14.80
C LEU A 193 0.63 19.42 -15.44
N PRO A 194 0.72 18.43 -16.36
CA PRO A 194 -0.46 17.74 -16.89
C PRO A 194 -1.30 17.07 -15.80
N THR A 195 -2.62 17.22 -15.87
CA THR A 195 -3.58 16.57 -14.97
C THR A 195 -4.15 15.28 -15.54
N VAL A 196 -4.43 14.29 -14.70
CA VAL A 196 -5.07 13.01 -15.05
C VAL A 196 -6.28 12.75 -14.15
N ASP A 197 -7.38 12.30 -14.72
CA ASP A 197 -8.57 11.86 -13.99
C ASP A 197 -8.33 10.50 -13.30
N LEU A 198 -8.55 10.44 -11.98
CA LEU A 198 -8.38 9.24 -11.17
C LEU A 198 -9.72 8.58 -10.79
N GLY A 199 -10.84 9.10 -11.28
CA GLY A 199 -12.18 8.69 -10.87
C GLY A 199 -12.68 9.46 -9.65
N HIS A 200 -13.97 9.27 -9.32
CA HIS A 200 -14.65 9.84 -8.14
C HIS A 200 -14.59 11.38 -8.00
N GLY A 201 -14.20 12.09 -9.06
CA GLY A 201 -13.98 13.55 -9.05
C GLY A 201 -12.59 13.98 -8.56
N ILE A 202 -11.69 13.02 -8.33
CA ILE A 202 -10.30 13.25 -7.93
C ILE A 202 -9.42 13.30 -9.18
N SER A 203 -8.53 14.28 -9.26
CA SER A 203 -7.54 14.40 -10.34
C SER A 203 -6.13 14.45 -9.75
N GLY A 204 -5.23 13.70 -10.36
CA GLY A 204 -3.80 13.76 -10.09
C GLY A 204 -3.06 14.66 -11.07
N VAL A 205 -1.81 14.95 -10.73
CA VAL A 205 -0.82 15.62 -11.58
C VAL A 205 0.27 14.63 -11.96
N MET A 206 0.75 14.68 -13.20
CA MET A 206 1.80 13.80 -13.70
C MET A 206 3.08 14.60 -13.99
N ASP A 207 4.12 14.35 -13.19
CA ASP A 207 5.49 14.69 -13.57
C ASP A 207 6.11 13.55 -14.39
N SER A 208 7.00 13.88 -15.32
CA SER A 208 7.66 12.92 -16.21
C SER A 208 8.98 13.48 -16.73
N GLY A 209 10.09 12.91 -16.25
CA GLY A 209 11.43 13.41 -16.54
C GLY A 209 12.51 12.39 -16.18
N ALA A 210 13.70 12.52 -16.79
CA ALA A 210 14.88 11.69 -16.53
C ALA A 210 14.66 10.15 -16.57
N GLY A 211 13.63 9.68 -17.28
CA GLY A 211 13.28 8.25 -17.38
C GLY A 211 12.29 7.75 -16.32
N GLN A 212 11.76 8.62 -15.46
CA GLN A 212 10.74 8.29 -14.46
C GLN A 212 9.42 9.02 -14.74
N ARG A 213 8.33 8.53 -14.13
CA ARG A 213 7.05 9.20 -13.99
C ARG A 213 6.65 9.21 -12.52
N TYR A 214 6.06 10.32 -12.08
CA TYR A 214 5.44 10.44 -10.76
C TYR A 214 4.04 10.99 -10.94
N LEU A 215 3.03 10.21 -10.55
CA LEU A 215 1.64 10.66 -10.50
C LEU A 215 1.28 10.95 -9.05
N GLN A 216 0.90 12.18 -8.75
CA GLN A 216 0.65 12.68 -7.40
C GLN A 216 -0.77 13.21 -7.25
N TRP A 217 -1.37 13.06 -6.07
CA TRP A 217 -2.62 13.72 -5.69
C TRP A 217 -2.71 13.91 -4.17
N ASN A 218 -3.75 14.62 -3.71
CA ASN A 218 -3.99 14.90 -2.29
C ASN A 218 -5.45 14.64 -1.92
N GLU A 219 -5.67 14.04 -0.75
CA GLU A 219 -7.00 13.76 -0.20
C GLU A 219 -7.05 14.24 1.27
N GLY A 220 -7.62 15.42 1.49
CA GLY A 220 -7.72 16.04 2.80
C GLY A 220 -6.35 16.35 3.42
N ARG A 221 -5.87 15.48 4.31
CA ARG A 221 -4.52 15.55 4.94
C ARG A 221 -3.55 14.48 4.42
N TRP A 222 -3.97 13.66 3.47
CA TRP A 222 -3.10 12.72 2.77
C TRP A 222 -2.53 13.33 1.48
N SER A 223 -1.30 12.93 1.18
CA SER A 223 -0.65 13.10 -0.12
C SER A 223 -0.25 11.71 -0.61
N PHE A 224 -0.46 11.42 -1.89
CA PHE A 224 -0.07 10.17 -2.51
C PHE A 224 0.83 10.45 -3.71
N VAL A 225 1.80 9.57 -3.92
CA VAL A 225 2.55 9.49 -5.19
C VAL A 225 2.68 8.04 -5.62
N VAL A 226 2.39 7.77 -6.89
CA VAL A 226 2.73 6.52 -7.58
C VAL A 226 3.92 6.79 -8.49
N HIS A 227 5.02 6.09 -8.24
CA HIS A 227 6.21 6.08 -9.07
C HIS A 227 6.12 4.99 -10.15
N ALA A 228 6.67 5.27 -11.33
CA ALA A 228 6.75 4.32 -12.45
C ALA A 228 7.98 4.61 -13.32
N SER A 229 8.67 3.57 -13.78
CA SER A 229 9.82 3.68 -14.68
C SER A 229 9.41 3.84 -16.14
N ALA A 230 9.56 5.05 -16.68
CA ALA A 230 9.33 5.30 -18.10
C ALA A 230 10.33 4.55 -19.00
N VAL A 231 11.51 4.17 -18.48
CA VAL A 231 12.54 3.40 -19.22
C VAL A 231 12.04 2.02 -19.63
N VAL A 232 11.25 1.35 -18.78
CA VAL A 232 10.63 0.04 -19.10
C VAL A 232 9.16 0.16 -19.51
N GLY A 233 8.65 1.38 -19.68
CA GLY A 233 7.31 1.65 -20.19
C GLY A 233 6.18 1.61 -19.15
N GLU A 234 6.47 1.63 -17.85
CA GLU A 234 5.45 1.60 -16.79
C GLU A 234 4.59 2.86 -16.77
N ASP A 235 3.30 2.67 -16.45
CA ASP A 235 2.29 3.73 -16.34
C ASP A 235 1.76 3.77 -14.89
N PRO A 236 1.85 4.92 -14.17
CA PRO A 236 1.34 5.03 -12.81
C PRO A 236 -0.19 5.20 -12.75
N VAL A 237 -0.88 5.51 -13.87
CA VAL A 237 -2.31 5.85 -13.87
C VAL A 237 -3.22 4.71 -13.37
N PRO A 238 -3.10 3.45 -13.83
CA PRO A 238 -3.98 2.37 -13.37
C PRO A 238 -3.82 2.08 -11.87
N THR A 239 -2.60 2.19 -11.36
CA THR A 239 -2.29 2.00 -9.93
C THR A 239 -2.84 3.15 -9.09
N ALA A 240 -2.73 4.41 -9.57
CA ALA A 240 -3.33 5.55 -8.88
C ALA A 240 -4.86 5.45 -8.82
N GLN A 241 -5.50 5.10 -9.94
CA GLN A 241 -6.95 4.85 -10.01
C GLN A 241 -7.38 3.75 -9.02
N HIS A 242 -6.69 2.60 -9.00
CA HIS A 242 -6.97 1.51 -8.04
C HIS A 242 -6.80 1.94 -6.57
N VAL A 243 -5.85 2.82 -6.27
CA VAL A 243 -5.67 3.36 -4.91
C VAL A 243 -6.85 4.25 -4.51
N VAL A 244 -7.28 5.20 -5.36
CA VAL A 244 -8.47 6.02 -5.07
C VAL A 244 -9.71 5.13 -4.87
N ASP A 245 -9.89 4.15 -5.76
CA ASP A 245 -10.97 3.16 -5.69
C ASP A 245 -10.95 2.36 -4.37
N LEU A 246 -9.77 2.07 -3.81
CA LEU A 246 -9.61 1.47 -2.49
C LEU A 246 -9.89 2.44 -1.33
N LEU A 247 -9.53 3.72 -1.45
CA LEU A 247 -9.72 4.72 -0.39
C LEU A 247 -11.21 5.04 -0.17
N GLU A 248 -12.00 5.11 -1.23
CA GLU A 248 -13.49 5.20 -1.18
C GLU A 248 -14.13 4.01 -0.42
N ARG A 249 -13.45 2.86 -0.36
CA ARG A 249 -13.89 1.65 0.35
C ARG A 249 -13.29 1.51 1.75
N TYR A 250 -12.11 2.09 2.00
CA TYR A 250 -11.28 1.85 3.18
C TYR A 250 -10.62 3.15 3.68
N TYR A 251 -11.40 3.94 4.43
CA TYR A 251 -10.94 5.17 5.08
C TYR A 251 -9.66 4.97 5.90
N LEU A 252 -8.55 5.54 5.44
CA LEU A 252 -7.30 5.56 6.20
C LEU A 252 -7.46 6.38 7.50
N PRO A 253 -6.66 6.11 8.54
CA PRO A 253 -6.70 6.89 9.77
C PRO A 253 -6.45 8.37 9.48
N ALA A 254 -7.32 9.24 10.00
CA ALA A 254 -7.17 10.69 9.86
C ALA A 254 -5.87 11.14 10.55
N PRO A 255 -4.85 11.62 9.80
CA PRO A 255 -3.60 12.09 10.40
C PRO A 255 -3.86 13.37 11.19
N SER A 256 -3.09 13.66 12.25
CA SER A 256 -3.28 14.92 12.97
C SER A 256 -2.88 16.14 12.10
N THR A 257 -1.83 16.02 11.30
CA THR A 257 -1.41 17.06 10.34
C THR A 257 -1.18 16.53 8.92
N LYS A 258 -0.45 15.42 8.76
CA LYS A 258 -0.02 14.90 7.45
C LYS A 258 -0.03 13.38 7.38
N GLY A 259 -0.50 12.85 6.25
CA GLY A 259 -0.31 11.47 5.79
C GLY A 259 0.36 11.46 4.42
N GLY A 260 1.21 10.47 4.16
CA GLY A 260 1.98 10.31 2.92
C GLY A 260 1.97 8.86 2.47
N GLY A 261 1.50 8.60 1.25
CA GLY A 261 1.60 7.31 0.59
C GLY A 261 2.64 7.36 -0.54
N GLN A 262 3.69 6.56 -0.43
CA GLN A 262 4.68 6.34 -1.49
C GLN A 262 4.44 4.96 -2.08
N LEU A 263 4.01 4.92 -3.33
CA LEU A 263 3.49 3.74 -4.00
C LEU A 263 4.23 3.51 -5.31
N GLU A 264 4.23 2.27 -5.79
CA GLU A 264 5.00 1.81 -6.94
C GLU A 264 4.05 1.14 -7.94
N ALA A 265 4.15 1.50 -9.22
CA ALA A 265 3.26 0.96 -10.27
C ALA A 265 3.39 -0.56 -10.45
N THR A 266 4.58 -1.11 -10.19
CA THR A 266 4.90 -2.54 -10.17
C THR A 266 5.20 -3.00 -8.73
N ALA A 267 5.08 -4.30 -8.44
CA ALA A 267 5.11 -4.91 -7.10
C ALA A 267 6.45 -4.79 -6.32
N SER A 268 6.76 -3.57 -5.87
CA SER A 268 7.91 -3.18 -5.03
C SER A 268 7.46 -2.87 -3.58
N GLU A 269 8.35 -2.35 -2.72
CA GLU A 269 7.94 -1.86 -1.39
C GLU A 269 7.10 -0.58 -1.51
N ASN A 270 5.84 -0.68 -1.10
CA ASN A 270 4.89 0.41 -0.97
C ASN A 270 4.81 0.82 0.52
N VAL A 271 4.60 2.12 0.80
CA VAL A 271 4.68 2.68 2.16
C VAL A 271 3.56 3.68 2.41
N LEU A 272 2.77 3.46 3.48
CA LEU A 272 1.80 4.43 4.02
C LEU A 272 2.31 4.95 5.36
N THR A 273 2.45 6.27 5.52
CA THR A 273 2.99 6.92 6.73
C THR A 273 2.11 8.08 7.18
N TRP A 274 1.76 8.17 8.47
CA TRP A 274 0.92 9.25 9.01
C TRP A 274 1.25 9.62 10.45
N ASN A 275 1.10 10.89 10.80
CA ASN A 275 1.29 11.36 12.18
C ASN A 275 -0.02 11.33 12.98
N LYS A 276 0.07 11.10 14.29
CA LYS A 276 -1.00 11.30 15.28
C LYS A 276 -0.39 11.97 16.51
N GLY A 277 -0.46 13.30 16.56
CA GLY A 277 0.35 14.09 17.49
C GLY A 277 1.84 13.91 17.19
N ASN A 278 2.64 13.71 18.23
CA ASN A 278 4.07 13.43 18.15
C ASN A 278 4.43 11.96 17.81
N VAL A 279 3.46 11.13 17.46
CA VAL A 279 3.69 9.75 17.01
C VAL A 279 3.62 9.70 15.48
N LEU A 280 4.61 9.06 14.86
CA LEU A 280 4.55 8.63 13.47
C LEU A 280 4.22 7.14 13.41
N TYR A 281 3.26 6.79 12.55
CA TYR A 281 2.97 5.42 12.16
C TYR A 281 3.37 5.21 10.71
N THR A 282 3.97 4.06 10.41
CA THR A 282 4.36 3.66 9.06
C THR A 282 4.00 2.20 8.83
N LEU A 283 3.35 1.90 7.71
CA LEU A 283 3.06 0.56 7.24
C LEU A 283 3.74 0.32 5.89
N LYS A 284 4.55 -0.75 5.81
CA LYS A 284 5.35 -1.17 4.65
C LYS A 284 4.86 -2.52 4.14
N GLY A 285 4.93 -2.77 2.83
CA GLY A 285 4.58 -4.08 2.23
C GLY A 285 4.55 -4.04 0.70
N LYS A 286 4.24 -5.16 0.04
CA LYS A 286 4.28 -5.26 -1.43
C LYS A 286 2.92 -5.22 -2.16
N ASN A 287 1.82 -5.33 -1.43
CA ASN A 287 0.48 -5.38 -2.00
C ASN A 287 -0.34 -4.20 -1.46
N ILE A 288 -0.82 -3.34 -2.37
CA ILE A 288 -1.49 -2.08 -2.03
C ILE A 288 -2.81 -2.32 -1.30
N ASP A 289 -3.64 -3.24 -1.77
CA ASP A 289 -4.88 -3.65 -1.10
C ASP A 289 -4.64 -4.05 0.36
N THR A 290 -3.64 -4.90 0.60
CA THR A 290 -3.24 -5.36 1.94
C THR A 290 -2.84 -4.18 2.81
N LEU A 291 -2.05 -3.24 2.28
CA LEU A 291 -1.62 -2.05 3.02
C LEU A 291 -2.78 -1.12 3.37
N VAL A 292 -3.65 -0.80 2.42
CA VAL A 292 -4.81 0.08 2.67
C VAL A 292 -5.77 -0.58 3.67
N LYS A 293 -6.10 -1.87 3.49
CA LYS A 293 -6.96 -2.65 4.40
C LYS A 293 -6.37 -2.73 5.82
N MET A 294 -5.06 -2.97 5.95
CA MET A 294 -4.40 -2.99 7.26
C MET A 294 -4.35 -1.60 7.90
N ALA A 295 -3.97 -0.55 7.16
CA ALA A 295 -3.86 0.81 7.68
C ALA A 295 -5.22 1.37 8.12
N ALA A 296 -6.27 1.23 7.31
CA ALA A 296 -7.66 1.58 7.67
C ALA A 296 -8.17 0.83 8.92
N SER A 297 -7.58 -0.34 9.23
CA SER A 297 -7.96 -1.14 10.40
C SER A 297 -7.20 -0.79 11.71
N VAL A 298 -6.29 0.18 11.71
CA VAL A 298 -5.44 0.52 12.88
C VAL A 298 -6.27 1.15 14.00
N LYS A 299 -6.32 0.48 15.16
CA LYS A 299 -7.03 0.93 16.37
C LYS A 299 -6.42 0.37 17.66
#